data_AF-A0A1Z8NP55-F1
#
_entry.id   AF-A0A1Z8NP55-F1
#
_cell.length_a   1.000
_cell.length_b   1.000
_cell.length_c   1.000
_cell.angle_alpha   90.00
_cell.angle_beta   90.00
_cell.angle_gamma   90.00
#
_symmetry.space_group_name_H-M   'P 1'
#
loop_
_entity.id
_entity.type
_entity.pdbx_description
1 polymer ?
#
loop_
_entity_poly.entity_id
_entity_poly.type
_entity_poly.pdbx_seq_one_letter_code
_entity_poly.pdbx_strand_id
1 'polypeptide(L)'
;MPNIGFEKIKEFISKNLNTNLNEKKKIYLTISLGWIIFIGYLTWWNGLKSLAIDKSFKWDEWFWFGVVPALAPYLFVFIWKDKKKSSNTNYFKE
;
A
#
# COMPACT_ATOMS: atom_id res chain seq x y z
N MET A 1 -9.96 -28.69 2.47
CA MET A 1 -8.92 -28.37 1.47
C MET A 1 -8.28 -27.05 1.86
N PRO A 2 -6.96 -26.99 2.10
CA PRO A 2 -6.28 -25.72 2.32
C PRO A 2 -6.41 -24.86 1.07
N ASN A 3 -6.79 -23.60 1.23
CA ASN A 3 -7.01 -22.68 0.14
C ASN A 3 -5.65 -22.19 -0.37
N ILE A 4 -5.05 -22.93 -1.32
CA ILE A 4 -3.69 -22.77 -1.86
C ILE A 4 -3.36 -21.33 -2.26
N GLY A 5 -4.36 -20.51 -2.61
CA GLY A 5 -4.19 -19.08 -2.88
C GLY A 5 -3.87 -18.26 -1.64
N PHE A 6 -4.60 -18.44 -0.54
CA PHE A 6 -4.41 -17.69 0.70
C PHE A 6 -3.08 -18.01 1.39
N GLU A 7 -2.69 -19.29 1.41
CA GLU A 7 -1.40 -19.74 1.96
C GLU A 7 -0.23 -19.07 1.23
N LYS A 8 -0.25 -19.04 -0.12
CA LYS A 8 0.78 -18.38 -0.93
C LYS A 8 0.85 -16.88 -0.70
N ILE A 9 -0.30 -16.21 -0.59
CA ILE A 9 -0.36 -14.78 -0.29
C ILE A 9 0.23 -14.50 1.09
N LYS A 10 -0.13 -15.31 2.09
CA LYS A 10 0.38 -15.19 3.45
C LYS A 10 1.91 -15.41 3.50
N GLU A 11 2.41 -16.42 2.80
CA GLU A 11 3.84 -16.70 2.71
C GLU A 11 4.59 -15.56 2.02
N PHE A 12 4.04 -15.01 0.93
CA PHE A 12 4.62 -13.88 0.22
C PHE A 12 4.68 -12.63 1.10
N ILE A 13 3.58 -12.29 1.79
CA ILE A 13 3.53 -11.16 2.72
C ILE A 13 4.53 -11.37 3.86
N SER A 14 4.52 -12.55 4.49
CA SER A 14 5.44 -12.90 5.58
C SER A 14 6.90 -12.77 5.15
N LYS A 15 7.26 -13.32 3.98
CA LYS A 15 8.62 -13.23 3.43
C LYS A 15 9.04 -11.78 3.18
N ASN A 16 8.17 -10.96 2.59
CA ASN A 16 8.46 -9.56 2.27
C ASN A 16 8.52 -8.66 3.53
N LEU A 17 7.79 -9.02 4.59
CA LEU A 17 7.84 -8.36 5.90
C LEU A 17 9.07 -8.79 6.71
N ASN A 18 9.46 -10.06 6.65
CA ASN A 18 10.60 -10.62 7.37
C ASN A 18 11.96 -10.29 6.73
N THR A 19 11.98 -9.95 5.43
CA THR A 19 13.18 -9.42 4.78
C THR A 19 13.46 -8.02 5.31
N ASN A 20 14.25 -7.90 6.39
CA ASN A 20 14.80 -6.67 6.98
C ASN A 20 14.19 -5.39 6.41
N LEU A 21 12.93 -5.13 6.79
CA LEU A 21 12.28 -3.87 6.44
C LEU A 21 13.08 -2.77 7.11
N ASN A 22 13.85 -2.04 6.31
CA ASN A 22 14.60 -0.87 6.77
C ASN A 22 13.66 0.00 7.61
N GLU A 23 14.09 0.48 8.78
CA GLU A 23 13.23 1.17 9.76
C GLU A 23 12.41 2.30 9.10
N LYS A 24 13.01 2.98 8.12
CA LYS A 24 12.37 3.97 7.26
C LYS A 24 11.13 3.44 6.54
N LYS A 25 11.19 2.27 5.91
CA LYS A 25 10.04 1.63 5.23
C LYS A 25 8.92 1.29 6.20
N LYS A 26 9.26 0.83 7.40
CA LYS A 26 8.28 0.53 8.45
C LYS A 26 7.52 1.80 8.85
N ILE A 27 8.24 2.92 9.03
CA ILE A 27 7.64 4.23 9.32
C ILE A 27 6.70 4.67 8.20
N TYR A 28 7.14 4.62 6.94
CA TYR A 28 6.29 5.00 5.81
C TYR A 28 5.03 4.13 5.70
N LEU A 29 5.13 2.82 5.91
CA LEU A 29 3.98 1.93 5.91
C LEU A 29 2.99 2.26 7.03
N THR A 30 3.49 2.51 8.25
CA THR A 30 2.64 2.89 9.38
C THR A 30 1.97 4.25 9.15
N ILE A 31 2.68 5.23 8.58
CA ILE A 31 2.11 6.53 8.23
C ILE A 31 1.03 6.37 7.14
N SER A 32 1.29 5.58 6.11
CA SER A 32 0.31 5.29 5.06
C SER A 32 -0.94 4.62 5.62
N LEU A 33 -0.78 3.64 6.52
CA LEU A 33 -1.90 2.98 7.18
C LEU A 33 -2.68 3.95 8.07
N GLY A 34 -1.98 4.76 8.87
CA GLY A 34 -2.58 5.79 9.71
C GLY A 34 -3.36 6.82 8.88
N TRP A 35 -2.84 7.22 7.72
CA TRP A 35 -3.51 8.12 6.79
C TRP A 35 -4.82 7.55 6.27
N ILE A 36 -4.83 6.30 5.81
CA ILE A 36 -6.03 5.64 5.28
C ILE A 36 -7.13 5.57 6.36
N ILE A 37 -6.76 5.22 7.59
CA ILE A 37 -7.68 5.16 8.73
C ILE A 37 -8.19 6.56 9.10
N PHE A 38 -7.29 7.55 9.12
CA PHE A 38 -7.62 8.94 9.45
C PHE A 38 -8.59 9.55 8.44
N ILE A 39 -8.32 9.41 7.14
CA ILE A 39 -9.24 9.86 6.10
C ILE A 39 -10.56 9.08 6.18
N GLY A 40 -10.52 7.77 6.45
CA GLY A 40 -11.73 6.97 6.69
C GLY A 40 -12.60 7.56 7.79
N TYR A 41 -12.01 7.87 8.93
CA TYR A 41 -12.71 8.52 10.03
C TYR A 41 -13.29 9.88 9.61
N LEU A 42 -12.53 10.71 8.89
CA LEU A 42 -13.02 12.01 8.41
C LEU A 42 -14.18 11.85 7.42
N THR A 43 -14.10 10.93 6.46
CA THR A 43 -15.20 10.66 5.52
C THR A 43 -16.44 10.12 6.22
N TRP A 44 -16.26 9.29 7.25
CA TRP A 44 -17.36 8.82 8.09
C TRP A 44 -17.99 10.00 8.84
N TRP A 45 -17.16 10.80 9.52
CA TRP A 45 -17.62 11.94 10.32
C TRP A 45 -18.33 12.99 9.45
N ASN A 46 -17.82 13.29 8.26
CA ASN A 46 -18.47 14.17 7.30
C ASN A 46 -19.78 13.58 6.77
N GLY A 47 -19.84 12.27 6.54
CA GLY A 47 -21.07 11.57 6.17
C GLY A 47 -22.15 11.66 7.25
N LEU A 48 -21.78 11.57 8.53
CA LEU A 48 -22.69 11.76 9.66
C LEU A 48 -23.19 13.20 9.81
N LYS A 49 -22.33 14.19 9.52
CA LYS A 49 -22.63 15.63 9.65
C LYS A 49 -23.39 16.20 8.43
N SER A 50 -23.47 15.46 7.34
CA SER A 50 -24.21 15.83 6.14
C SER A 50 -25.72 15.84 6.39
N LEU A 51 -26.41 16.87 5.91
CA LEU A 51 -27.88 16.99 5.90
C LEU A 51 -28.54 16.10 4.82
N ALA A 52 -27.75 15.35 4.06
CA ALA A 52 -28.26 14.41 3.06
C ALA A 52 -28.97 13.21 3.72
N ILE A 53 -30.02 12.72 3.06
CA ILE A 53 -30.88 11.61 3.51
C ILE A 53 -30.09 10.30 3.69
N ASP A 54 -29.01 10.17 2.93
CA ASP A 54 -28.07 9.06 2.88
C ASP A 54 -26.83 9.35 3.75
N LYS A 55 -26.96 9.16 5.06
CA LYS A 55 -25.86 9.18 6.07
C LYS A 55 -24.94 7.96 5.97
N SER A 56 -24.61 7.56 4.75
CA SER A 56 -23.76 6.40 4.50
C SER A 56 -22.30 6.82 4.40
N PHE A 57 -21.42 5.86 4.64
CA PHE A 57 -20.00 6.04 4.42
C PHE A 57 -19.74 6.28 2.92
N LYS A 58 -19.07 7.40 2.60
CA LYS A 58 -18.73 7.75 1.22
C LYS A 58 -17.47 7.02 0.76
N TRP A 59 -17.67 5.80 0.28
CA TRP A 59 -16.60 4.93 -0.20
C TRP A 59 -15.74 5.58 -1.30
N ASP A 60 -16.36 6.29 -2.24
CA ASP A 60 -15.65 6.97 -3.33
C ASP A 60 -14.69 8.05 -2.81
N GLU A 61 -15.14 8.91 -1.91
CA GLU A 61 -14.29 9.94 -1.30
C GLU A 61 -13.15 9.30 -0.49
N TRP A 62 -13.45 8.28 0.30
CA TRP A 62 -12.43 7.60 1.10
C TRP A 62 -11.37 6.93 0.23
N PHE A 63 -11.79 6.29 -0.87
CA PHE A 63 -10.87 5.65 -1.79
C PHE A 63 -9.98 6.68 -2.50
N TRP A 64 -10.57 7.75 -3.05
CA TRP A 64 -9.85 8.78 -3.78
C TRP A 64 -8.93 9.65 -2.92
N PHE A 65 -9.32 9.95 -1.67
CA PHE A 65 -8.52 10.82 -0.78
C PHE A 65 -7.66 10.05 0.24
N GLY A 66 -8.02 8.80 0.54
CA GLY A 66 -7.31 7.95 1.50
C GLY A 66 -6.38 6.96 0.82
N VAL A 67 -6.94 6.05 0.02
CA VAL A 67 -6.22 4.89 -0.54
C VAL A 67 -5.31 5.29 -1.70
N VAL A 68 -5.83 6.04 -2.68
CA VAL A 68 -5.06 6.43 -3.87
C VAL A 68 -3.82 7.25 -3.48
N PRO A 69 -3.89 8.29 -2.62
CA PRO A 69 -2.72 9.10 -2.29
C PRO A 69 -1.70 8.34 -1.42
N ALA A 70 -2.17 7.43 -0.57
CA ALA A 70 -1.28 6.59 0.24
C ALA A 70 -0.49 5.58 -0.61
N LEU A 71 -1.07 5.08 -1.72
CA LEU A 71 -0.46 4.08 -2.59
C LEU A 71 0.27 4.68 -3.81
N ALA A 72 -0.14 5.86 -4.28
CA ALA A 72 0.40 6.49 -5.48
C ALA A 72 1.94 6.60 -5.49
N PRO A 73 2.62 7.02 -4.41
CA PRO A 73 4.09 7.09 -4.39
C PRO A 73 4.74 5.71 -4.58
N TYR A 74 4.17 4.66 -3.98
CA TYR A 74 4.68 3.30 -4.11
C TYR A 74 4.47 2.74 -5.51
N LEU A 75 3.31 3.00 -6.12
CA LEU A 75 3.01 2.62 -7.50
C LEU A 75 3.89 3.35 -8.51
N PHE A 76 4.14 4.65 -8.28
CA PHE A 76 5.00 5.45 -9.14
C PHE A 76 6.45 4.95 -9.10
N VAL A 77 6.98 4.68 -7.90
CA VAL A 77 8.30 4.05 -7.74
C VAL A 77 8.34 2.68 -8.39
N PHE A 78 7.26 1.89 -8.31
CA PHE A 78 7.20 0.57 -8.93
C PHE A 78 7.25 0.64 -10.47
N ILE A 79 6.48 1.54 -11.08
CA ILE A 79 6.44 1.74 -12.54
C ILE A 79 7.75 2.34 -13.05
N TRP A 80 8.33 3.31 -12.31
CA TRP A 80 9.55 4.01 -12.71
C TRP A 80 10.84 3.26 -12.36
N LYS A 81 10.76 2.12 -11.66
CA LYS A 81 11.96 1.30 -11.41
C LYS A 81 12.38 0.63 -12.71
N ASP A 82 13.24 1.32 -13.44
CA ASP A 82 13.79 0.94 -14.72
C ASP A 82 14.32 -0.51 -14.67
N LYS A 83 13.95 -1.33 -15.66
CA LYS A 83 14.39 -2.74 -15.76
C LYS A 83 15.89 -2.88 -16.09
N LYS A 84 16.67 -1.79 -16.06
CA LYS A 84 18.12 -1.79 -16.30
C LYS A 84 18.90 -2.22 -15.05
N LYS A 85 18.69 -3.45 -14.60
CA LYS A 85 19.69 -4.17 -13.79
C LYS A 85 19.72 -5.65 -14.18
N SER A 86 19.94 -5.88 -15.46
CA SER A 86 20.38 -7.12 -16.09
C SER A 86 21.22 -6.63 -17.27
N SER A 87 22.54 -6.77 -17.37
CA SER A 87 23.51 -7.71 -16.81
C SER A 87 24.87 -7.02 -16.78
N ASN A 88 25.58 -7.03 -15.64
CA ASN A 88 27.04 -6.94 -15.64
C ASN A 88 27.53 -8.23 -14.99
N THR A 89 27.41 -9.33 -15.72
CA THR A 89 28.23 -10.52 -15.47
C THR A 89 29.65 -10.13 -15.84
N ASN A 90 30.53 -10.07 -14.85
CA ASN A 90 31.96 -9.86 -15.04
C ASN A 90 32.50 -11.04 -15.87
N TYR A 91 32.64 -10.85 -17.17
CA TYR A 91 33.51 -11.66 -18.00
C TYR A 91 34.87 -10.97 -18.00
N PHE A 92 35.90 -11.71 -17.57
CA PHE A 92 37.34 -11.36 -17.56
C PHE A 92 37.84 -10.49 -16.40
N LYS A 93 38.41 -11.19 -15.41
CA LYS A 93 39.76 -10.90 -14.88
C LYS A 93 40.30 -12.17 -14.24
N GLU A 94 40.87 -13.02 -15.09
CA GLU A 94 42.03 -13.85 -14.73
C GLU A 94 43.29 -13.03 -15.05
#